data_AF-Q20CB3-F1
#
_entry.id   AF-Q20CB3-F1
#
_cell.length_a   1.000
_cell.length_b   1.000
_cell.length_c   1.000
_cell.angle_alpha   90.00
_cell.angle_beta   90.00
_cell.angle_gamma   90.00
#
_symmetry.space_group_name_H-M   'P 1'
#
loop_
_entity.id
_entity.type
_entity.pdbx_description
1 polymer ?
#
loop_
_entity_poly.entity_id
_entity_poly.type
_entity_poly.pdbx_seq_one_letter_code
_entity_poly.pdbx_strand_id
1 'polypeptide(L)'
;LDFTGTSASLGKGSLSDIRHGIITAPILFAIEEFPQLDAVVKRGLDNPADIDLALDYLGKSRGIQRTRELAMKHANLAAEAIDSLPESGDEDVLRSRRALIDLTHRVITRTK
;
A
#
# COMPACT_ATOMS: atom_id res chain seq x y z
N LEU A 1 4.32 1.84 -1.73
CA LEU A 1 5.65 2.01 -2.31
C LEU A 1 5.68 3.05 -3.43
N ASP A 2 4.65 3.18 -4.28
CA ASP A 2 4.65 4.17 -5.38
C ASP A 2 4.94 5.63 -4.94
N PHE A 3 4.46 6.03 -3.76
CA PHE A 3 4.73 7.34 -3.15
C PHE A 3 5.97 7.42 -2.25
N THR A 4 6.54 6.28 -1.84
CA THR A 4 7.57 6.22 -0.78
C THR A 4 8.87 5.56 -1.21
N GLY A 5 8.88 4.90 -2.36
CA GLY A 5 10.05 4.23 -2.91
C GLY A 5 10.83 5.18 -3.81
N THR A 6 12.12 4.91 -3.98
CA THR A 6 12.96 5.65 -4.91
C THR A 6 12.83 5.04 -6.31
N SER A 7 12.91 5.85 -7.37
CA SER A 7 12.81 5.34 -8.75
C SER A 7 13.82 4.24 -9.07
N ALA A 8 14.98 4.23 -8.40
CA ALA A 8 16.00 3.20 -8.52
C ALA A 8 15.62 1.86 -7.86
N SER A 9 14.69 1.85 -6.90
CA SER A 9 14.30 0.65 -6.15
C SER A 9 13.07 -0.06 -6.71
N LEU A 10 12.22 0.64 -7.48
CA LEU A 10 10.92 0.14 -7.93
C LEU A 10 10.88 -0.40 -9.37
N GLY A 11 11.95 -0.25 -10.15
CA GLY A 11 11.96 -0.63 -11.57
C GLY A 11 11.01 0.20 -12.45
N LYS A 12 10.31 1.18 -11.86
CA LYS A 12 9.47 2.21 -12.50
C LYS A 12 9.74 3.56 -11.82
N GLY A 13 9.37 4.66 -12.48
CA GLY A 13 9.40 5.99 -11.85
C GLY A 13 8.50 6.01 -10.61
N SER A 14 8.97 6.59 -9.50
CA SER A 14 8.09 6.89 -8.38
C SER A 14 6.96 7.84 -8.83
N LEU A 15 5.83 7.81 -8.13
CA LEU A 15 4.64 8.62 -8.46
C LEU A 15 4.01 8.26 -9.82
N SER A 16 4.28 7.07 -10.34
CA SER A 16 3.73 6.67 -11.64
C SER A 16 2.21 6.57 -11.60
N ASP A 17 1.61 6.08 -10.52
CA ASP A 17 0.17 5.87 -10.49
C ASP A 17 -0.56 7.21 -10.57
N ILE A 18 -0.15 8.17 -9.73
CA ILE A 18 -0.76 9.51 -9.70
C ILE A 18 -0.53 10.30 -10.99
N ARG A 19 0.64 10.15 -11.64
CA ARG A 19 0.94 10.80 -12.93
C ARG A 19 0.11 10.27 -14.10
N HIS A 20 -0.41 9.05 -14.01
CA HIS A 20 -1.34 8.47 -14.98
C HIS A 20 -2.80 8.57 -14.52
N GLY A 21 -3.09 9.38 -13.51
CA GLY A 21 -4.45 9.57 -12.98
C GLY A 21 -5.01 8.37 -12.21
N ILE A 22 -4.17 7.40 -11.84
CA ILE A 22 -4.58 6.23 -11.05
C ILE A 22 -4.58 6.62 -9.57
N ILE A 23 -5.78 6.74 -9.02
CA ILE A 23 -5.98 7.09 -7.61
C ILE A 23 -5.94 5.83 -6.76
N THR A 24 -5.04 5.80 -5.78
CA THR A 24 -4.81 4.63 -4.92
C THR A 24 -5.07 4.95 -3.44
N ALA A 25 -5.07 3.91 -2.60
CA ALA A 25 -5.44 3.99 -1.19
C ALA A 25 -4.83 5.16 -0.39
N PRO A 26 -3.55 5.55 -0.56
CA PRO A 26 -3.01 6.70 0.16
C PRO A 26 -3.76 8.01 -0.13
N ILE A 27 -4.12 8.27 -1.38
CA ILE A 27 -4.88 9.47 -1.78
C ILE A 27 -6.33 9.37 -1.30
N LEU A 28 -6.96 8.19 -1.39
CA LEU A 28 -8.32 7.99 -0.89
C LEU A 28 -8.42 8.29 0.61
N PHE A 29 -7.46 7.84 1.41
CA PHE A 29 -7.43 8.19 2.83
C PHE A 29 -7.07 9.65 3.09
N ALA A 30 -6.25 10.28 2.24
CA ALA A 30 -5.98 11.71 2.33
C ALA A 30 -7.25 12.55 2.04
N ILE A 31 -8.13 12.11 1.13
CA ILE A 31 -9.42 12.77 0.84
C ILE A 31 -10.33 12.77 2.06
N GLU A 32 -10.34 11.69 2.87
CA GLU A 32 -11.14 11.65 4.10
C GLU A 32 -10.72 12.74 5.11
N GLU A 33 -9.43 13.09 5.16
CA GLU A 33 -8.89 14.13 6.04
C GLU A 33 -8.98 15.53 5.39
N PHE A 34 -8.89 15.60 4.06
CA PHE A 34 -8.90 16.82 3.27
C PHE A 34 -9.90 16.71 2.11
N PRO A 35 -11.21 16.91 2.35
CA PRO A 35 -12.24 16.74 1.33
C PRO A 35 -12.04 17.60 0.08
N GLN A 36 -11.38 18.76 0.19
CA GLN A 36 -11.03 19.59 -0.96
C GLN A 36 -10.10 18.90 -1.98
N LEU A 37 -9.35 17.87 -1.56
CA LEU A 37 -8.52 17.06 -2.45
C LEU A 37 -9.38 16.27 -3.45
N ASP A 38 -10.62 15.91 -3.10
CA ASP A 38 -11.54 15.22 -4.00
C ASP A 38 -11.82 16.04 -5.27
N ALA A 39 -11.98 17.36 -5.14
CA ALA A 39 -12.18 18.23 -6.29
C ALA A 39 -10.94 18.31 -7.19
N VAL A 40 -9.73 18.26 -6.61
CA VAL A 40 -8.46 18.22 -7.35
C VAL A 40 -8.31 16.92 -8.12
N VAL A 41 -8.68 15.80 -7.49
CA VAL A 41 -8.63 14.47 -8.12
C VAL A 41 -9.67 14.35 -9.25
N LYS A 42 -10.90 14.83 -9.02
CA LYS A 42 -12.01 14.73 -10.00
C LYS A 42 -11.84 15.59 -11.24
N ARG A 43 -11.11 16.72 -11.16
CA ARG A 43 -10.82 17.55 -12.34
C ARG A 43 -9.74 16.96 -13.26
N GLY A 44 -9.13 15.84 -12.85
CA GLY A 44 -8.01 15.20 -13.56
C GLY A 44 -6.67 15.70 -13.04
N LEU A 45 -5.66 14.81 -13.05
CA LEU A 45 -4.28 15.10 -12.62
C LEU A 45 -3.34 15.27 -13.83
N ASP A 46 -3.86 15.83 -14.92
CA ASP A 46 -3.09 16.09 -16.14
C ASP A 46 -2.17 17.32 -15.99
N ASN A 47 -2.51 18.22 -15.06
CA ASN A 47 -1.72 19.39 -14.74
C ASN A 47 -0.68 19.06 -13.65
N PRO A 48 0.62 19.30 -13.88
CA PRO A 48 1.66 19.13 -12.85
C PRO A 48 1.37 19.85 -11.53
N ALA A 49 0.75 21.03 -11.57
CA ALA A 49 0.39 21.78 -10.36
C ALA A 49 -0.66 21.04 -9.50
N ASP A 50 -1.54 20.26 -10.11
CA ASP A 50 -2.55 19.48 -9.41
C ASP A 50 -1.94 18.23 -8.78
N ILE A 51 -0.93 17.64 -9.43
CA ILE A 51 -0.11 16.57 -8.85
C ILE A 51 0.64 17.10 -7.62
N ASP A 52 1.32 18.23 -7.73
CA ASP A 52 2.06 18.83 -6.62
C ASP A 52 1.13 19.15 -5.43
N LEU A 53 -0.06 19.69 -5.71
CA LEU A 53 -1.08 19.95 -4.69
C LEU A 53 -1.58 18.66 -4.02
N ALA A 54 -1.83 17.60 -4.80
CA ALA A 54 -2.23 16.31 -4.26
C ALA A 54 -1.15 15.68 -3.37
N LEU A 55 0.13 15.84 -3.74
CA LEU A 55 1.26 15.37 -2.94
C LEU A 55 1.44 16.18 -1.66
N ASP A 56 1.20 17.49 -1.69
CA ASP A 56 1.20 18.35 -0.50
C ASP A 56 0.12 17.91 0.50
N TYR A 57 -1.12 17.68 0.04
CA TYR A 57 -2.18 17.14 0.90
C TYR A 57 -1.84 15.74 1.43
N LEU A 58 -1.30 14.87 0.58
CA LEU A 58 -0.88 13.53 1.00
C LEU A 58 0.17 13.61 2.12
N GLY A 59 1.16 14.50 1.99
CA GLY A 59 2.22 14.72 2.98
C GLY A 59 1.72 15.29 4.31
N LYS A 60 0.62 16.06 4.29
CA LYS A 60 -0.05 16.59 5.49
C LYS A 60 -1.02 15.60 6.14
N SER A 61 -1.41 14.54 5.42
CA SER A 61 -2.39 13.54 5.85
C SER A 61 -1.74 12.32 6.50
N ARG A 62 -2.56 11.44 7.09
CA ARG A 62 -2.15 10.08 7.46
C ARG A 62 -2.40 9.05 6.36
N GLY A 63 -2.62 9.45 5.10
CA GLY A 63 -2.99 8.53 4.02
C GLY A 63 -2.01 7.38 3.78
N ILE A 64 -0.70 7.67 3.79
CA ILE A 64 0.35 6.65 3.67
C ILE A 64 0.35 5.70 4.88
N GLN A 65 0.25 6.27 6.09
CA GLN A 65 0.22 5.49 7.33
C GLN A 65 -0.99 4.55 7.37
N ARG A 66 -2.19 5.07 7.11
CA ARG A 66 -3.44 4.28 7.08
C ARG A 66 -3.42 3.19 6.03
N THR A 67 -2.79 3.44 4.88
CA THR A 67 -2.58 2.41 3.85
C THR A 67 -1.68 1.28 4.37
N ARG A 68 -0.61 1.60 5.10
CA ARG A 68 0.26 0.59 5.73
C ARG A 68 -0.47 -0.19 6.81
N GLU A 69 -1.26 0.49 7.65
CA GLU A 69 -2.09 -0.15 8.68
C GLU A 69 -3.10 -1.12 8.07
N LEU A 70 -3.77 -0.73 6.99
CA LEU A 70 -4.68 -1.61 6.27
C LEU A 70 -3.95 -2.81 5.65
N ALA A 71 -2.77 -2.60 5.06
CA ALA A 71 -1.95 -3.69 4.53
C ALA A 71 -1.52 -4.67 5.65
N MET A 72 -1.08 -4.16 6.80
CA MET A 72 -0.74 -4.97 7.97
C MET A 72 -1.93 -5.79 8.46
N LYS A 73 -3.12 -5.18 8.54
CA LYS A 73 -4.35 -5.90 8.89
C LYS A 73 -4.61 -7.09 7.96
N HIS A 74 -4.48 -6.89 6.64
CA HIS A 74 -4.66 -7.99 5.68
C HIS A 74 -3.57 -9.07 5.78
N ALA A 75 -2.31 -8.68 6.04
CA ALA A 75 -1.22 -9.65 6.26
C ALA A 75 -1.46 -10.50 7.51
N ASN A 76 -1.97 -9.90 8.59
CA ASN A 76 -2.33 -10.63 9.82
C ASN A 76 -3.47 -11.61 9.57
N LEU A 77 -4.55 -11.19 8.90
CA LEU A 77 -5.65 -12.08 8.53
C LEU A 77 -5.19 -13.26 7.66
N ALA A 78 -4.23 -13.02 6.76
CA ALA A 78 -3.65 -14.09 5.94
C ALA A 78 -2.84 -15.08 6.80
N ALA A 79 -2.07 -14.61 7.79
CA ALA A 79 -1.34 -15.49 8.71
C ALA A 79 -2.31 -16.30 9.58
N GLU A 80 -3.34 -15.66 10.14
CA GLU A 80 -4.40 -16.31 10.93
C GLU A 80 -5.11 -17.41 10.12
N ALA A 81 -5.36 -17.18 8.83
CA ALA A 81 -5.94 -18.19 7.95
C ALA A 81 -5.04 -19.44 7.80
N ILE A 82 -3.71 -19.27 7.72
CA ILE A 82 -2.77 -20.40 7.69
C ILE A 82 -2.75 -21.14 9.03
N ASP A 83 -2.79 -20.42 10.14
CA ASP A 83 -2.82 -21.01 11.48
C ASP A 83 -4.12 -21.79 11.73
N SER A 84 -5.23 -21.41 11.07
CA SER A 84 -6.51 -22.12 11.17
C SER A 84 -6.59 -23.44 10.39
N LEU A 85 -5.56 -23.80 9.62
CA LEU A 85 -5.54 -25.06 8.88
C LEU A 85 -5.47 -26.27 9.84
N PRO A 86 -6.14 -27.40 9.54
CA PRO A 86 -6.13 -28.58 10.40
C PRO A 86 -4.72 -29.03 10.80
N GLU A 87 -4.52 -29.57 12.00
CA GLU A 87 -3.21 -30.05 12.43
C GLU A 87 -2.64 -31.12 11.47
N SER A 88 -1.32 -31.13 11.30
CA SER A 88 -0.60 -32.10 10.49
C SER A 88 0.71 -32.48 11.17
N GLY A 89 1.05 -33.77 11.19
CA GLY A 89 2.35 -34.26 11.62
C GLY A 89 3.39 -34.33 10.49
N ASP A 90 2.99 -34.00 9.26
CA ASP A 90 3.89 -34.00 8.09
C ASP A 90 4.84 -32.80 8.12
N GLU A 91 6.15 -33.07 8.09
CA GLU A 91 7.19 -32.05 8.19
C GLU A 91 7.19 -31.05 7.02
N ASP A 92 6.88 -31.50 5.81
CA ASP A 92 6.83 -30.65 4.63
C ASP A 92 5.62 -29.71 4.70
N VAL A 93 4.48 -30.21 5.17
CA VAL A 93 3.29 -29.37 5.44
C VAL A 93 3.61 -28.27 6.45
N LEU A 94 4.28 -28.62 7.56
CA LEU A 94 4.66 -27.65 8.59
C LEU A 94 5.66 -26.61 8.06
N ARG A 95 6.63 -27.05 7.24
CA ARG A 95 7.61 -26.17 6.58
C ARG A 95 6.91 -25.20 5.62
N SER A 96 5.97 -25.67 4.81
CA SER A 96 5.20 -24.82 3.89
C SER A 96 4.34 -23.81 4.64
N ARG A 97 3.68 -24.19 5.74
CA ARG A 97 2.90 -23.24 6.56
C ARG A 97 3.78 -22.12 7.11
N ARG A 98 4.95 -22.46 7.67
CA ARG A 98 5.91 -21.47 8.15
C ARG A 98 6.32 -20.51 7.05
N ALA A 99 6.63 -21.02 5.86
CA ALA A 99 7.01 -20.19 4.71
C ALA A 99 5.90 -19.23 4.27
N LEU A 100 4.63 -19.66 4.31
CA LEU A 100 3.49 -18.81 3.98
C LEU A 100 3.30 -17.68 5.00
N ILE A 101 3.43 -17.97 6.29
CA ILE A 101 3.39 -16.96 7.35
C ILE A 101 4.55 -15.97 7.19
N ASP A 102 5.77 -16.45 6.95
CA ASP A 102 6.92 -15.58 6.72
C ASP A 102 6.73 -14.66 5.51
N LEU A 103 6.00 -15.12 4.49
CA LEU A 103 5.69 -14.32 3.32
C LEU A 103 4.77 -13.14 3.65
N THR A 104 3.81 -13.29 4.58
CA THR A 104 2.93 -12.18 5.00
C THR A 104 3.74 -11.05 5.64
N HIS A 105 4.76 -11.38 6.46
CA HIS A 105 5.68 -10.40 7.04
C HIS A 105 6.57 -9.72 5.99
N ARG A 106 7.06 -10.48 5.00
CA ARG A 106 7.90 -9.95 3.92
C ARG A 106 7.15 -8.94 3.05
N VAL A 107 5.87 -9.19 2.75
CA VAL A 107 5.06 -8.28 1.92
C VAL A 107 4.90 -6.89 2.53
N ILE A 108 4.92 -6.80 3.87
CA ILE A 108 4.80 -5.53 4.61
C ILE A 108 6.14 -4.80 4.71
N THR A 109 7.23 -5.53 4.96
CA THR A 109 8.55 -4.95 5.23
C THR A 109 9.37 -4.68 3.98
N ARG A 110 8.94 -5.21 2.82
CA ARG A 110 9.66 -5.01 1.56
C ARG A 110 9.78 -3.53 1.20
N THR A 111 10.96 -3.20 0.69
CA THR A 111 11.29 -1.88 0.13
C THR A 111 11.41 -1.91 -1.39
N LYS A 112 11.23 -3.09 -2.00
CA LYS A 112 11.20 -3.39 -3.44
C LYS A 112 10.05 -4.37 -3.70
#